data_AF-A0A7C2JS84-F1
#
_entry.id   AF-A0A7C2JS84-F1
#
_cell.length_a   1.000
_cell.length_b   1.000
_cell.length_c   1.000
_cell.angle_alpha   90.00
_cell.angle_beta   90.00
_cell.angle_gamma   90.00
#
_symmetry.space_group_name_H-M   'P 1'
#
loop_
_entity.id
_entity.type
_entity.pdbx_description
1 polymer ?
#
loop_
_entity_poly.entity_id
_entity_poly.type
_entity_poly.pdbx_seq_one_letter_code
_entity_poly.pdbx_strand_id
1 'polypeptide(L)'
;MTPRSGLFVAAVLVAAPAAAHHGIGTFDTRQEIAITGIVTRVDFVNPHAWVYLDVTAEDGTVTPWRCEMRSATTLRRSGWSPEMFEQGKPVAITGAPDRNDPRSCYLSTIVFADGRSADRYGQLSAAPAPRVAAERPARLPSGEPNISGDWAPEQLVMTDPRGRGGALVPLSQANNFEPGSNTAENARQYRTREVALTPAGQAAADGFETYNPEHNPRMRCETTSIVFDWTYDGAVNRITQTADTITLQYGQLGFTRTIHMNVSEHPANLEPSRGGHSIGRWEDDVLVVDTVGFAPGVLSPPVMHTDQLHVVERFSLDPAGPTLLRSYTAEDPVYFAGAYSGSDMLSVADVAYSPDECNGELTFLDYSKAARSRPAQPEPPTPAKPWWKFWD
;
A
#
# COMPACT_ATOMS: atom_id res chain seq x y z
N MET A 1 -16.57 66.33 -17.62
CA MET A 1 -15.67 65.18 -17.87
C MET A 1 -15.95 64.15 -16.78
N THR A 2 -16.76 63.14 -17.09
CA THR A 2 -17.13 62.06 -16.17
C THR A 2 -16.10 60.93 -16.28
N PRO A 3 -15.49 60.44 -15.18
CA PRO A 3 -14.52 59.35 -15.26
C PRO A 3 -15.27 58.02 -15.42
N ARG A 4 -14.86 57.23 -16.42
CA ARG A 4 -15.31 55.85 -16.60
C ARG A 4 -14.50 54.95 -15.66
N SER A 5 -15.12 54.46 -14.59
CA SER A 5 -14.57 53.40 -13.75
C SER A 5 -14.61 52.08 -14.52
N GLY A 6 -13.45 51.59 -14.94
CA GLY A 6 -13.30 50.26 -15.53
C GLY A 6 -13.37 49.18 -14.44
N LEU A 7 -14.35 48.29 -14.54
CA LEU A 7 -14.49 47.14 -13.65
C LEU A 7 -13.46 46.07 -14.07
N PHE A 8 -12.38 45.92 -13.32
CA PHE A 8 -11.48 44.77 -13.45
C PHE A 8 -12.14 43.56 -12.80
N VAL A 9 -12.65 42.64 -13.61
CA VAL A 9 -13.06 41.31 -13.13
C VAL A 9 -11.80 40.48 -12.98
N ALA A 10 -11.32 40.33 -11.74
CA ALA A 10 -10.26 39.39 -11.41
C ALA A 10 -10.81 37.96 -11.59
N ALA A 11 -10.34 37.26 -12.61
CA ALA A 11 -10.63 35.84 -12.79
C ALA A 11 -9.93 35.05 -11.68
N VAL A 12 -10.69 34.66 -10.66
CA VAL A 12 -10.24 33.72 -9.63
C VAL A 12 -10.21 32.33 -10.28
N LEU A 13 -9.01 31.87 -10.65
CA LEU A 13 -8.76 30.48 -11.00
C LEU A 13 -8.93 29.64 -9.73
N VAL A 14 -10.10 29.05 -9.57
CA VAL A 14 -10.33 28.01 -8.56
C VAL A 14 -9.58 26.76 -9.01
N ALA A 15 -8.37 26.56 -8.49
CA ALA A 15 -7.66 25.29 -8.63
C ALA A 15 -8.44 24.22 -7.87
N ALA A 16 -9.17 23.38 -8.59
CA ALA A 16 -9.79 22.20 -8.00
C ALA A 16 -8.69 21.25 -7.51
N PRO A 17 -8.80 20.65 -6.31
CA PRO A 17 -7.82 19.67 -5.85
C PRO A 17 -7.88 18.46 -6.77
N ALA A 18 -6.78 18.20 -7.49
CA ALA A 18 -6.61 16.95 -8.20
C ALA A 18 -6.52 15.84 -7.16
N ALA A 19 -7.54 14.97 -7.11
CA ALA A 19 -7.55 13.78 -6.28
C ALA A 19 -6.50 12.78 -6.79
N ALA A 20 -5.24 12.99 -6.41
CA ALA A 20 -4.18 12.01 -6.58
C ALA A 20 -4.50 10.81 -5.67
N HIS A 21 -4.81 9.67 -6.27
CA HIS A 21 -4.86 8.38 -5.60
C HIS A 21 -3.80 7.47 -6.25
N HIS A 22 -3.00 6.82 -5.40
CA HIS A 22 -1.74 6.16 -5.74
C HIS A 22 -1.85 5.18 -6.91
N GLY A 23 -0.97 5.32 -7.91
CA GLY A 23 -0.78 4.37 -9.02
C GLY A 23 -1.68 4.55 -10.25
N ILE A 24 -2.84 5.20 -10.14
CA ILE A 24 -3.82 5.24 -11.26
C ILE A 24 -3.57 6.39 -12.26
N GLY A 25 -2.75 7.38 -11.91
CA GLY A 25 -2.57 8.60 -12.71
C GLY A 25 -2.10 8.38 -14.16
N THR A 26 -1.42 7.26 -14.43
CA THR A 26 -0.96 6.87 -15.77
C THR A 26 -2.05 6.18 -16.59
N PHE A 27 -3.10 5.64 -15.99
CA PHE A 27 -4.16 4.88 -16.68
C PHE A 27 -5.42 5.72 -16.90
N ASP A 28 -6.15 5.50 -17.99
CA ASP A 28 -7.47 6.10 -18.23
C ASP A 28 -8.59 5.16 -17.81
N THR A 29 -8.93 5.18 -16.51
CA THR A 29 -9.96 4.30 -15.91
C THR A 29 -11.37 4.48 -16.47
N ARG A 30 -11.61 5.54 -17.25
CA ARG A 30 -12.88 5.77 -17.96
C ARG A 30 -13.02 4.92 -19.22
N GLN A 31 -11.91 4.40 -19.75
CA GLN A 31 -11.90 3.50 -20.90
C GLN A 31 -11.79 2.04 -20.45
N GLU A 32 -12.29 1.13 -21.28
CA GLU A 32 -12.12 -0.31 -21.11
C GLU A 32 -11.48 -0.89 -22.36
N ILE A 33 -10.54 -1.79 -22.13
CA ILE A 33 -9.98 -2.65 -23.17
C ILE A 33 -10.15 -4.11 -22.75
N ALA A 34 -10.23 -4.99 -23.74
CA ALA A 34 -10.24 -6.43 -23.57
C ALA A 34 -9.01 -7.02 -24.26
N ILE A 35 -8.27 -7.86 -23.54
CA ILE A 35 -7.03 -8.48 -23.99
C ILE A 35 -7.17 -9.99 -23.82
N THR A 36 -6.92 -10.76 -24.87
CA THR A 36 -6.74 -12.22 -24.76
C THR A 36 -5.30 -12.53 -25.17
N GLY A 37 -4.57 -13.23 -24.31
CA GLY A 37 -3.16 -13.51 -24.56
C GLY A 37 -2.66 -14.72 -23.80
N ILE A 38 -1.44 -15.13 -24.12
CA ILE A 38 -0.74 -16.24 -23.48
C ILE A 38 0.16 -15.69 -22.39
N VAL A 39 0.05 -16.20 -21.16
CA VAL A 39 0.90 -15.79 -20.04
C VAL A 39 2.35 -16.15 -20.32
N THR A 40 3.24 -15.15 -20.24
CA THR A 40 4.68 -15.34 -20.40
C THR A 40 5.44 -15.22 -19.08
N ARG A 41 4.92 -14.42 -18.14
CA ARG A 41 5.51 -14.18 -16.82
C ARG A 41 4.51 -13.51 -15.88
N VAL A 42 4.71 -13.67 -14.58
CA VAL A 42 4.15 -12.81 -13.55
C VAL A 42 5.28 -12.28 -12.67
N ASP A 43 5.26 -10.98 -12.39
CA ASP A 43 6.06 -10.36 -11.34
C ASP A 43 5.16 -10.16 -10.14
N PHE A 44 5.33 -11.00 -9.11
CA PHE A 44 4.50 -10.97 -7.92
C PHE A 44 5.25 -10.29 -6.77
N VAL A 45 5.52 -9.00 -6.98
CA VAL A 45 6.37 -8.15 -6.13
C VAL A 45 5.64 -6.85 -5.72
N ASN A 46 6.18 -6.15 -4.73
CA ASN A 46 5.71 -4.81 -4.36
C ASN A 46 6.51 -3.73 -5.13
N PRO A 47 5.95 -2.52 -5.36
CA PRO A 47 4.66 -2.01 -4.88
C PRO A 47 3.46 -2.46 -5.71
N HIS A 48 3.66 -2.94 -6.94
CA HIS A 48 2.59 -3.50 -7.77
C HIS A 48 3.09 -4.74 -8.47
N ALA A 49 2.25 -5.78 -8.47
CA ALA A 49 2.50 -6.97 -9.26
C ALA A 49 2.09 -6.75 -10.72
N TRP A 50 2.67 -7.51 -11.64
CA TRP A 50 2.43 -7.41 -13.08
C TRP A 50 2.25 -8.78 -13.71
N VAL A 51 1.27 -8.92 -14.61
CA VAL A 51 1.17 -10.08 -15.50
C VAL A 51 1.62 -9.67 -16.90
N TYR A 52 2.40 -10.53 -17.55
CA TYR A 52 2.91 -10.32 -18.91
C TYR A 52 2.33 -11.35 -19.85
N LEU A 53 1.94 -10.88 -21.03
CA LEU A 53 1.22 -11.66 -22.03
C LEU A 53 1.84 -11.49 -23.41
N ASP A 54 1.76 -12.53 -24.23
CA ASP A 54 1.84 -12.41 -25.68
C ASP A 54 0.41 -12.35 -26.26
N VAL A 55 0.10 -11.28 -26.97
CA VAL A 55 -1.21 -11.02 -27.58
C VAL A 55 -1.09 -11.09 -29.09
N THR A 56 -1.84 -12.00 -29.69
CA THR A 56 -1.86 -12.23 -31.14
C THR A 56 -2.99 -11.43 -31.78
N ALA A 57 -2.66 -10.52 -32.70
CA ALA A 57 -3.62 -9.78 -33.50
C ALA A 57 -4.24 -10.65 -34.62
N GLU A 58 -5.29 -10.14 -35.27
CA GLU A 58 -5.99 -10.85 -36.35
C GLU A 58 -5.08 -11.19 -37.55
N ASP A 59 -4.06 -10.38 -37.80
CA ASP A 59 -3.06 -10.59 -38.85
C ASP A 59 -1.97 -11.60 -38.48
N GLY A 60 -2.05 -12.20 -37.28
CA GLY A 60 -1.07 -13.14 -36.75
C GLY A 60 0.13 -12.48 -36.05
N THR A 61 0.20 -11.15 -36.01
CA THR A 61 1.27 -10.42 -35.30
C THR A 61 1.15 -10.65 -33.80
N VAL A 62 2.23 -11.11 -33.16
CA VAL A 62 2.32 -11.25 -31.71
C VAL A 62 2.96 -10.00 -31.11
N THR A 63 2.31 -9.40 -30.12
CA THR A 63 2.81 -8.24 -29.38
C THR A 63 2.89 -8.54 -27.89
N PRO A 64 3.97 -8.15 -27.19
CA PRO A 64 4.06 -8.30 -25.76
C PRO A 64 3.20 -7.24 -25.07
N TRP A 65 2.48 -7.64 -24.04
CA TRP A 65 1.65 -6.81 -23.19
C TRP A 65 2.00 -7.01 -21.73
N ARG A 66 1.67 -6.00 -20.92
CA ARG A 66 1.69 -6.10 -19.46
C ARG A 66 0.43 -5.51 -18.87
N CYS A 67 -0.01 -6.06 -17.75
CA CYS A 67 -1.11 -5.50 -16.99
C CYS A 67 -0.76 -5.43 -15.51
N GLU A 68 -0.89 -4.23 -14.94
CA GLU A 68 -0.63 -3.93 -13.54
C GLU A 68 -1.74 -4.48 -12.65
N MET A 69 -1.36 -5.10 -11.53
CA MET A 69 -2.24 -5.57 -10.46
C MET A 69 -1.97 -4.79 -9.16
N ARG A 70 -2.62 -5.15 -8.05
CA ARG A 70 -2.32 -4.56 -6.73
C ARG A 70 -0.94 -4.99 -6.22
N SER A 71 -0.52 -4.46 -5.07
CA SER A 71 0.68 -4.92 -4.37
C SER A 71 0.63 -6.42 -4.10
N ALA A 72 1.77 -7.09 -4.22
CA ALA A 72 1.87 -8.54 -4.01
C ALA A 72 1.37 -8.95 -2.62
N THR A 73 1.66 -8.14 -1.60
CA THR A 73 1.17 -8.39 -0.24
C THR A 73 -0.36 -8.36 -0.19
N THR A 74 -0.98 -7.37 -0.81
CA THR A 74 -2.44 -7.29 -0.87
C THR A 74 -3.06 -8.43 -1.66
N LEU A 75 -2.46 -8.79 -2.81
CA LEU A 75 -2.95 -9.89 -3.64
C LEU A 75 -2.91 -11.23 -2.88
N ARG A 76 -1.79 -11.55 -2.20
CA ARG A 76 -1.69 -12.75 -1.33
C ARG A 76 -2.79 -12.79 -0.28
N ARG A 77 -3.02 -11.65 0.40
CA ARG A 77 -4.07 -11.53 1.41
C ARG A 77 -5.47 -11.74 0.84
N SER A 78 -5.70 -11.31 -0.41
CA SER A 78 -6.95 -11.56 -1.14
C SER A 78 -7.05 -12.96 -1.77
N GLY A 79 -6.10 -13.86 -1.50
CA GLY A 79 -6.10 -15.25 -1.98
C GLY A 79 -5.49 -15.46 -3.36
N TRP A 80 -4.88 -14.45 -3.96
CA TRP A 80 -4.13 -14.61 -5.21
C TRP A 80 -2.79 -15.27 -4.95
N SER A 81 -2.30 -16.02 -5.93
CA SER A 81 -0.99 -16.68 -5.85
C SER A 81 -0.30 -16.67 -7.22
N PRO A 82 1.05 -16.63 -7.28
CA PRO A 82 1.79 -16.69 -8.54
C PRO A 82 1.42 -17.92 -9.39
N GLU A 83 1.08 -19.04 -8.74
CA GLU A 83 0.73 -20.32 -9.37
C GLU A 83 -0.54 -20.24 -10.23
N MET A 84 -1.39 -19.23 -10.01
CA MET A 84 -2.56 -18.98 -10.87
C MET A 84 -2.16 -18.53 -12.28
N PHE A 85 -0.95 -17.97 -12.46
CA PHE A 85 -0.45 -17.44 -13.73
C PHE A 85 0.46 -18.46 -14.41
N GLU A 86 -0.08 -19.63 -14.75
CA GLU A 86 0.64 -20.68 -15.45
C GLU A 86 1.19 -20.18 -16.80
N GLN A 87 2.52 -20.21 -16.97
CA GLN A 87 3.15 -19.82 -18.24
C GLN A 87 2.68 -20.72 -19.39
N GLY A 88 2.44 -20.12 -20.55
CA GLY A 88 1.93 -20.80 -21.73
C GLY A 88 0.41 -21.02 -21.73
N LYS A 89 -0.31 -20.64 -20.68
CA LYS A 89 -1.77 -20.73 -20.63
C LYS A 89 -2.44 -19.45 -21.11
N PRO A 90 -3.61 -19.55 -21.77
CA PRO A 90 -4.39 -18.39 -22.16
C PRO A 90 -5.07 -17.75 -20.94
N VAL A 91 -5.17 -16.43 -20.96
CA VAL A 91 -6.04 -15.65 -20.07
C VAL A 91 -6.78 -14.59 -20.88
N ALA A 92 -7.95 -14.20 -20.38
CA ALA A 92 -8.68 -13.03 -20.87
C ALA A 92 -8.69 -11.96 -19.76
N ILE A 93 -8.36 -10.72 -20.12
CA ILE A 93 -8.28 -9.59 -19.19
C ILE A 93 -9.17 -8.46 -19.70
N THR A 94 -9.96 -7.86 -18.81
CA THR A 94 -10.47 -6.51 -18.99
C THR A 94 -9.66 -5.54 -18.15
N GLY A 95 -9.45 -4.34 -18.67
CA GLY A 95 -8.60 -3.35 -18.00
C GLY A 95 -8.79 -1.94 -18.52
N ALA A 96 -8.13 -0.98 -17.88
CA ALA A 96 -8.02 0.38 -18.39
C ALA A 96 -6.66 0.57 -19.10
N PRO A 97 -6.62 1.22 -20.27
CA PRO A 97 -5.37 1.44 -20.98
C PRO A 97 -4.48 2.44 -20.24
N ASP A 98 -3.16 2.24 -20.34
CA ASP A 98 -2.19 3.27 -20.00
C ASP A 98 -2.28 4.43 -21.01
N ARG A 99 -2.11 5.67 -20.53
CA ARG A 99 -2.19 6.89 -21.34
C ARG A 99 -0.99 7.07 -22.26
N ASN A 100 0.14 6.45 -21.93
CA ASN A 100 1.43 6.65 -22.59
C ASN A 100 1.99 5.35 -23.20
N ASP A 101 1.76 4.19 -22.56
CA ASP A 101 2.20 2.90 -23.08
C ASP A 101 1.02 2.10 -23.68
N PRO A 102 0.88 2.03 -25.02
CA PRO A 102 -0.27 1.38 -25.66
C PRO A 102 -0.33 -0.14 -25.45
N ARG A 103 0.69 -0.75 -24.81
CA ARG A 103 0.74 -2.20 -24.49
C ARG A 103 0.72 -2.46 -22.98
N SER A 104 0.29 -1.47 -22.21
CA SER A 104 0.17 -1.53 -20.76
C SER A 104 -1.29 -1.33 -20.35
N CYS A 105 -1.74 -2.09 -19.34
CA CYS A 105 -3.09 -1.95 -18.81
C CYS A 105 -3.14 -1.95 -17.28
N TYR A 106 -4.15 -1.31 -16.72
CA TYR A 106 -4.58 -1.49 -15.34
C TYR A 106 -5.56 -2.65 -15.32
N LEU A 107 -5.18 -3.79 -14.73
CA LEU A 107 -6.02 -4.99 -14.69
C LEU A 107 -7.27 -4.72 -13.85
N SER A 108 -8.45 -4.93 -14.44
CA SER A 108 -9.75 -4.84 -13.76
C SER A 108 -10.27 -6.23 -13.39
N THR A 109 -10.38 -7.12 -14.37
CA THR A 109 -10.81 -8.51 -14.22
C THR A 109 -9.92 -9.41 -15.05
N ILE A 110 -9.56 -10.58 -14.54
CA ILE A 110 -8.88 -11.66 -15.27
C ILE A 110 -9.74 -12.93 -15.24
N VAL A 111 -9.75 -13.65 -16.35
CA VAL A 111 -10.34 -14.99 -16.50
C VAL A 111 -9.24 -15.95 -16.92
N PHE A 112 -9.04 -17.00 -16.13
CA PHE A 112 -8.03 -18.03 -16.35
C PHE A 112 -8.53 -19.13 -17.29
N ALA A 113 -7.60 -19.94 -17.82
CA ALA A 113 -7.92 -21.03 -18.75
C ALA A 113 -8.89 -22.08 -18.19
N ASP A 114 -8.96 -22.23 -16.86
CA ASP A 114 -9.88 -23.13 -16.16
C ASP A 114 -11.27 -22.51 -15.89
N GLY A 115 -11.52 -21.28 -16.36
CA GLY A 115 -12.77 -20.56 -16.21
C GLY A 115 -12.91 -19.78 -14.90
N ARG A 116 -11.96 -19.89 -13.96
CA ARG A 116 -11.96 -19.04 -12.76
C ARG A 116 -11.76 -17.58 -13.16
N SER A 117 -12.45 -16.67 -12.46
CA SER A 117 -12.29 -15.24 -12.64
C SER A 117 -11.87 -14.54 -11.34
N ALA A 118 -11.21 -13.40 -11.49
CA ALA A 118 -10.74 -12.59 -10.37
C ALA A 118 -10.82 -11.10 -10.72
N ASP A 119 -11.44 -10.32 -9.83
CA ASP A 119 -11.44 -8.86 -9.92
C ASP A 119 -10.30 -8.27 -9.07
N ARG A 120 -9.75 -7.13 -9.50
CA ARG A 120 -8.59 -6.48 -8.86
C ARG A 120 -8.72 -6.31 -7.35
N TYR A 121 -9.89 -5.91 -6.86
CA TYR A 121 -10.21 -5.72 -5.44
C TYR A 121 -11.06 -6.86 -4.85
N GLY A 122 -11.37 -7.87 -5.65
CA GLY A 122 -12.12 -9.05 -5.23
C GLY A 122 -11.33 -9.94 -4.25
N GLN A 123 -12.08 -10.71 -3.46
CA GLN A 123 -11.54 -11.72 -2.55
C GLN A 123 -11.75 -13.11 -3.15
N LEU A 124 -10.66 -13.81 -3.47
CA LEU A 124 -10.71 -15.13 -4.13
C LEU A 124 -10.89 -16.29 -3.17
N SER A 125 -10.39 -16.14 -1.95
CA SER A 125 -10.74 -17.02 -0.86
C SER A 125 -11.99 -16.47 -0.17
N ALA A 126 -12.95 -17.33 0.18
CA ALA A 126 -13.72 -17.08 1.39
C ALA A 126 -12.68 -16.83 2.49
N ALA A 127 -12.76 -15.67 3.16
CA ALA A 127 -11.76 -15.13 4.08
C ALA A 127 -10.91 -16.25 4.67
N PRO A 128 -9.56 -16.24 4.48
CA PRO A 128 -8.75 -17.40 4.83
C PRO A 128 -9.18 -17.86 6.22
N ALA A 129 -9.72 -19.09 6.29
CA ALA A 129 -10.21 -19.70 7.52
C ALA A 129 -9.22 -19.33 8.63
N PRO A 130 -9.66 -18.79 9.78
CA PRO A 130 -8.81 -18.09 10.74
C PRO A 130 -7.52 -18.88 10.89
N ARG A 131 -6.46 -18.40 10.24
CA ARG A 131 -5.21 -19.15 10.14
C ARG A 131 -4.54 -18.93 11.47
N VAL A 132 -4.95 -19.79 12.40
CA VAL A 132 -4.44 -20.04 13.74
C VAL A 132 -3.57 -18.88 14.17
N ALA A 133 -4.14 -17.91 14.91
CA ALA A 133 -3.33 -17.21 15.90
C ALA A 133 -2.61 -18.35 16.63
N ALA A 134 -1.33 -18.57 16.28
CA ALA A 134 -0.55 -19.69 16.80
C ALA A 134 -0.86 -19.73 18.29
N GLU A 135 -1.14 -20.89 18.89
CA GLU A 135 -1.50 -21.01 20.31
C GLU A 135 -0.50 -20.20 21.15
N ARG A 136 -0.83 -18.92 21.35
CA ARG A 136 0.09 -17.92 21.84
C ARG A 136 -0.49 -17.59 23.19
N PRO A 137 0.23 -17.93 24.27
CA PRO A 137 -0.19 -17.55 25.60
C PRO A 137 -0.54 -16.07 25.61
N ALA A 138 -1.68 -15.70 26.19
CA ALA A 138 -2.11 -14.30 26.25
C ALA A 138 -1.09 -13.39 26.96
N ARG A 139 -0.26 -13.98 27.82
CA ARG A 139 0.82 -13.31 28.57
C ARG A 139 2.12 -14.10 28.46
N LEU A 140 3.24 -13.39 28.57
CA LEU A 140 4.55 -14.02 28.74
C LEU A 140 4.70 -14.59 30.17
N PRO A 141 5.68 -15.48 30.42
CA PRO A 141 5.94 -16.00 31.77
C PRO A 141 6.20 -14.91 32.83
N SER A 142 6.71 -13.76 32.39
CA SER A 142 6.97 -12.56 33.19
C SER A 142 5.71 -11.76 33.54
N GLY A 143 4.56 -12.07 32.92
CA GLY A 143 3.24 -11.54 33.27
C GLY A 143 2.70 -10.46 32.34
N GLU A 144 3.53 -9.81 31.54
CA GLU A 144 3.11 -8.82 30.55
C GLU A 144 2.27 -9.44 29.41
N PRO A 145 1.40 -8.66 28.76
CA PRO A 145 0.72 -9.07 27.55
C PRO A 145 1.71 -9.58 26.50
N ASN A 146 1.38 -10.73 25.91
CA ASN A 146 2.14 -11.25 24.78
C ASN A 146 1.60 -10.61 23.51
N ILE A 147 2.38 -9.73 22.88
CA ILE A 147 2.03 -9.05 21.61
C ILE A 147 2.77 -9.64 20.40
N SER A 148 3.56 -10.72 20.58
CA SER A 148 4.29 -11.38 19.49
C SER A 148 3.35 -11.94 18.42
N GLY A 149 3.71 -11.80 17.15
CA GLY A 149 2.93 -12.39 16.06
C GLY A 149 2.97 -11.58 14.78
N ASP A 150 2.26 -12.09 13.78
CA ASP A 150 2.06 -11.44 12.50
C ASP A 150 0.75 -10.66 12.55
N TRP A 151 0.84 -9.35 12.27
CA TRP A 151 -0.24 -8.38 12.42
C TRP A 151 -0.45 -7.66 11.10
N ALA A 152 -1.70 -7.43 10.70
CA ALA A 152 -2.03 -6.67 9.52
C ALA A 152 -3.21 -5.74 9.79
N PRO A 153 -3.22 -4.52 9.23
CA PRO A 153 -4.42 -3.70 9.25
C PRO A 153 -5.50 -4.36 8.38
N GLU A 154 -6.76 -4.02 8.66
CA GLU A 154 -7.89 -4.44 7.84
C GLU A 154 -7.66 -4.06 6.36
N GLN A 155 -7.96 -4.99 5.45
CA GLN A 155 -7.85 -4.71 4.02
C GLN A 155 -8.86 -3.65 3.60
N LEU A 156 -8.41 -2.75 2.72
CA LEU A 156 -9.31 -1.88 1.97
C LEU A 156 -9.64 -2.52 0.62
N VAL A 157 -10.93 -2.55 0.32
CA VAL A 157 -11.49 -2.97 -0.96
C VAL A 157 -12.25 -1.81 -1.60
N MET A 158 -12.45 -1.87 -2.91
CA MET A 158 -13.27 -0.88 -3.61
C MET A 158 -14.71 -1.36 -3.72
N THR A 159 -15.65 -0.44 -3.59
CA THR A 159 -17.08 -0.71 -3.82
C THR A 159 -17.37 -1.18 -5.25
N ASP A 160 -16.54 -0.82 -6.23
CA ASP A 160 -16.44 -1.58 -7.49
C ASP A 160 -15.23 -2.52 -7.41
N PRO A 161 -15.44 -3.85 -7.29
CA PRO A 161 -14.34 -4.80 -7.13
C PRO A 161 -13.38 -4.80 -8.34
N ARG A 162 -13.83 -4.34 -9.51
CA ARG A 162 -13.00 -4.24 -10.72
C ARG A 162 -12.02 -3.07 -10.65
N GLY A 163 -12.15 -2.17 -9.68
CA GLY A 163 -11.24 -1.04 -9.49
C GLY A 163 -11.39 0.09 -10.51
N ARG A 164 -12.52 0.16 -11.21
CA ARG A 164 -12.79 1.18 -12.25
C ARG A 164 -13.48 2.43 -11.72
N GLY A 165 -13.85 2.44 -10.45
CA GLY A 165 -14.57 3.52 -9.79
C GLY A 165 -14.97 3.12 -8.36
N GLY A 166 -15.84 3.92 -7.74
CA GLY A 166 -16.26 3.70 -6.35
C GLY A 166 -15.32 4.29 -5.31
N ALA A 167 -15.46 3.85 -4.06
CA ALA A 167 -14.66 4.29 -2.93
C ALA A 167 -13.92 3.11 -2.27
N LEU A 168 -12.76 3.40 -1.69
CA LEU A 168 -12.09 2.46 -0.79
C LEU A 168 -12.86 2.40 0.54
N VAL A 169 -13.18 1.20 0.99
CA VAL A 169 -13.89 0.92 2.23
C VAL A 169 -13.22 -0.24 2.97
N PRO A 170 -13.33 -0.30 4.31
CA PRO A 170 -12.91 -1.48 5.06
C PRO A 170 -13.62 -2.75 4.57
N LEU A 171 -12.89 -3.86 4.45
CA LEU A 171 -13.44 -5.13 3.96
C LEU A 171 -14.67 -5.59 4.76
N SER A 172 -14.67 -5.43 6.08
CA SER A 172 -15.81 -5.76 6.95
C SER A 172 -17.07 -4.95 6.65
N GLN A 173 -16.91 -3.77 6.05
CA GLN A 173 -17.99 -2.85 5.71
C GLN A 173 -18.40 -2.94 4.24
N ALA A 174 -17.70 -3.72 3.41
CA ALA A 174 -17.90 -3.71 1.96
C ALA A 174 -19.36 -4.01 1.55
N ASN A 175 -20.03 -4.92 2.26
CA ASN A 175 -21.43 -5.29 2.00
C ASN A 175 -22.46 -4.23 2.42
N ASN A 176 -22.03 -3.19 3.14
CA ASN A 176 -22.90 -2.09 3.58
C ASN A 176 -23.02 -0.98 2.51
N PHE A 177 -22.27 -1.10 1.40
CA PHE A 177 -22.24 -0.11 0.33
C PHE A 177 -22.77 -0.69 -0.96
N GLU A 178 -23.57 0.11 -1.68
CA GLU A 178 -24.00 -0.23 -3.02
C GLU A 178 -22.78 -0.40 -3.96
N PRO A 179 -22.76 -1.41 -4.84
CA PRO A 179 -21.68 -1.61 -5.79
C PRO A 179 -21.37 -0.34 -6.61
N GLY A 180 -20.10 0.05 -6.64
CA GLY A 180 -19.62 1.25 -7.35
C GLY A 180 -19.96 2.60 -6.71
N SER A 181 -20.60 2.63 -5.53
CA SER A 181 -20.94 3.88 -4.84
C SER A 181 -19.69 4.66 -4.41
N ASN A 182 -19.76 6.00 -4.50
CA ASN A 182 -18.65 6.91 -4.24
C ASN A 182 -19.04 8.09 -3.32
N THR A 183 -19.68 7.81 -2.18
CA THR A 183 -20.08 8.86 -1.24
C THR A 183 -18.87 9.54 -0.60
N ALA A 184 -19.00 10.85 -0.32
CA ALA A 184 -17.94 11.68 0.26
C ALA A 184 -17.50 11.27 1.68
N GLU A 185 -18.23 10.37 2.33
CA GLU A 185 -17.98 9.85 3.68
C GLU A 185 -16.92 8.72 3.65
N ASN A 186 -17.01 7.81 2.67
CA ASN A 186 -16.05 6.71 2.48
C ASN A 186 -14.64 7.23 2.14
N ALA A 187 -14.57 8.35 1.44
CA ALA A 187 -13.31 8.97 1.07
C ALA A 187 -12.66 9.77 2.20
N ARG A 188 -13.29 9.98 3.36
CA ARG A 188 -12.78 10.84 4.45
C ARG A 188 -11.98 10.09 5.52
N GLN A 189 -12.20 8.79 5.70
CA GLN A 189 -11.62 8.07 6.85
C GLN A 189 -10.10 7.82 6.76
N TYR A 190 -9.50 8.04 5.59
CA TYR A 190 -8.05 7.90 5.35
C TYR A 190 -7.37 9.20 4.89
N ARG A 191 -8.09 10.33 4.90
CA ARG A 191 -7.49 11.63 4.57
C ARG A 191 -6.69 12.10 5.77
N THR A 192 -5.36 12.04 5.62
CA THR A 192 -4.35 12.85 6.32
C THR A 192 -4.75 13.23 7.73
N ARG A 193 -4.27 12.47 8.72
CA ARG A 193 -4.27 12.91 10.12
C ARG A 193 -3.69 14.33 10.15
N GLU A 194 -4.49 15.27 10.62
CA GLU A 194 -4.16 16.69 10.51
C GLU A 194 -3.36 17.13 11.73
N VAL A 195 -2.35 17.96 11.49
CA VAL A 195 -1.64 18.70 12.52
C VAL A 195 -1.56 20.14 12.06
N ALA A 196 -1.77 21.09 12.98
CA ALA A 196 -1.50 22.49 12.69
C ALA A 196 0.02 22.65 12.51
N LEU A 197 0.45 23.21 11.38
CA LEU A 197 1.88 23.46 11.11
C LEU A 197 2.28 24.87 11.52
N THR A 198 3.52 25.03 11.98
CA THR A 198 4.16 26.36 12.07
C THR A 198 4.43 26.90 10.66
N PRO A 199 4.81 28.19 10.50
CA PRO A 199 5.25 28.69 9.20
C PRO A 199 6.42 27.91 8.59
N ALA A 200 7.34 27.42 9.42
CA ALA A 200 8.46 26.59 8.96
C ALA A 200 8.00 25.20 8.52
N GLY A 201 7.09 24.57 9.29
CA GLY A 201 6.49 23.29 8.93
C GLY A 201 5.67 23.38 7.63
N GLN A 202 4.91 24.47 7.45
CA GLN A 202 4.16 24.70 6.22
C GLN A 202 5.09 24.87 5.02
N ALA A 203 6.16 25.67 5.14
CA ALA A 203 7.13 25.83 4.07
C ALA A 203 7.81 24.49 3.69
N ALA A 204 8.10 23.64 4.67
CA ALA A 204 8.64 22.30 4.43
C ALA A 204 7.63 21.39 3.71
N ALA A 205 6.36 21.42 4.12
CA ALA A 205 5.29 20.64 3.47
C ALA A 205 5.02 21.12 2.04
N ASP A 206 5.03 22.43 1.79
CA ASP A 206 4.84 23.01 0.46
C ASP A 206 5.98 22.65 -0.51
N GLY A 207 7.19 22.47 0.02
CA GLY A 207 8.36 22.00 -0.74
C GLY A 207 8.42 20.49 -0.97
N PHE A 208 7.52 19.70 -0.36
CA PHE A 208 7.54 18.25 -0.49
C PHE A 208 6.96 17.79 -1.83
N GLU A 209 7.75 17.02 -2.58
CA GLU A 209 7.33 16.42 -3.84
C GLU A 209 7.12 14.92 -3.66
N THR A 210 5.86 14.47 -3.73
CA THR A 210 5.49 13.08 -3.40
C THR A 210 6.21 12.04 -4.26
N TYR A 211 6.43 12.32 -5.54
CA TYR A 211 7.02 11.38 -6.50
C TYR A 211 8.48 11.68 -6.84
N ASN A 212 9.13 12.57 -6.07
CA ASN A 212 10.53 12.89 -6.25
C ASN A 212 11.39 11.99 -5.34
N PRO A 213 12.32 11.19 -5.89
CA PRO A 213 13.19 10.32 -5.11
C PRO A 213 14.21 11.04 -4.25
N GLU A 214 14.42 12.34 -4.38
CA GLU A 214 15.23 13.14 -3.44
C GLU A 214 14.41 13.50 -2.20
N HIS A 215 13.12 13.82 -2.38
CA HIS A 215 12.24 14.32 -1.31
C HIS A 215 11.49 13.18 -0.58
N ASN A 216 11.12 12.11 -1.29
CA ASN A 216 10.35 11.01 -0.73
C ASN A 216 11.19 9.70 -0.68
N PRO A 217 11.60 9.24 0.51
CA PRO A 217 12.40 8.03 0.68
C PRO A 217 11.74 6.77 0.12
N ARG A 218 10.40 6.74 0.08
CA ARG A 218 9.63 5.63 -0.48
C ARG A 218 9.96 5.36 -1.95
N MET A 219 10.33 6.40 -2.70
CA MET A 219 10.74 6.26 -4.10
C MET A 219 12.14 5.64 -4.25
N ARG A 220 12.87 5.46 -3.14
CA ARG A 220 14.16 4.76 -3.05
C ARG A 220 14.06 3.47 -2.25
N CYS A 221 12.86 2.88 -2.15
CA CYS A 221 12.64 1.66 -1.37
C CYS A 221 12.96 1.78 0.13
N GLU A 222 12.96 2.99 0.67
CA GLU A 222 13.19 3.23 2.09
C GLU A 222 11.85 3.57 2.77
N THR A 223 11.67 3.11 4.01
CA THR A 223 10.56 3.55 4.86
C THR A 223 10.47 5.08 4.89
N THR A 224 9.26 5.60 5.08
CA THR A 224 8.96 7.01 5.27
C THR A 224 9.12 7.34 6.76
N SER A 225 8.33 6.68 7.61
CA SER A 225 8.36 6.84 9.08
C SER A 225 7.80 5.61 9.82
N ILE A 226 8.08 5.55 11.13
CA ILE A 226 7.52 4.53 12.03
C ILE A 226 5.99 4.65 12.21
N VAL A 227 5.43 5.83 11.90
CA VAL A 227 4.00 6.14 12.06
C VAL A 227 3.22 5.73 10.82
N PHE A 228 3.61 6.26 9.66
CA PHE A 228 2.89 6.11 8.39
C PHE A 228 2.98 4.70 7.82
N ASP A 229 4.19 4.13 7.72
CA ASP A 229 4.37 2.84 7.05
C ASP A 229 3.92 1.63 7.88
N TRP A 230 3.57 1.82 9.16
CA TRP A 230 3.08 0.72 10.00
C TRP A 230 1.76 0.15 9.47
N THR A 231 0.90 0.99 8.89
CA THR A 231 -0.39 0.53 8.33
C THR A 231 -0.48 0.74 6.82
N TYR A 232 0.52 1.35 6.20
CA TYR A 232 0.46 1.68 4.78
C TYR A 232 0.38 0.42 3.90
N ASP A 233 -0.48 0.50 2.88
CA ASP A 233 -0.72 -0.54 1.86
C ASP A 233 -1.03 -1.95 2.39
N GLY A 234 -1.51 -2.04 3.63
CA GLY A 234 -2.02 -3.29 4.17
C GLY A 234 -0.96 -4.36 4.42
N ALA A 235 0.30 -3.98 4.60
CA ALA A 235 1.39 -4.92 4.80
C ALA A 235 1.23 -5.75 6.09
N VAL A 236 1.74 -6.99 6.08
CA VAL A 236 1.83 -7.83 7.28
C VAL A 236 3.11 -7.46 8.02
N ASN A 237 3.01 -6.99 9.25
CA ASN A 237 4.15 -6.71 10.12
C ASN A 237 4.34 -7.85 11.13
N ARG A 238 5.57 -8.03 11.61
CA ARG A 238 5.89 -9.04 12.63
C ARG A 238 6.40 -8.36 13.90
N ILE A 239 5.86 -8.79 15.04
CA ILE A 239 6.36 -8.43 16.36
C ILE A 239 7.01 -9.67 16.99
N THR A 240 8.25 -9.52 17.44
CA THR A 240 8.94 -10.52 18.28
C THR A 240 9.24 -9.91 19.63
N GLN A 241 8.75 -10.53 20.70
CA GLN A 241 8.88 -10.02 22.07
C GLN A 241 9.78 -10.93 22.90
N THR A 242 10.70 -10.32 23.64
CA THR A 242 11.49 -10.93 24.71
C THR A 242 11.35 -10.09 25.98
N ALA A 243 12.01 -10.51 27.07
CA ALA A 243 12.04 -9.72 28.31
C ALA A 243 12.78 -8.37 28.12
N ASP A 244 13.82 -8.34 27.28
CA ASP A 244 14.70 -7.17 27.13
C ASP A 244 14.38 -6.33 25.89
N THR A 245 13.75 -6.92 24.88
CA THR A 245 13.53 -6.26 23.58
C THR A 245 12.20 -6.65 22.94
N ILE A 246 11.64 -5.72 22.18
CA ILE A 246 10.53 -5.96 21.27
C ILE A 246 10.96 -5.50 19.88
N THR A 247 11.07 -6.43 18.94
CA THR A 247 11.44 -6.14 17.55
C THR A 247 10.19 -6.03 16.69
N LEU A 248 10.07 -4.90 15.98
CA LEU A 248 9.00 -4.63 15.02
C LEU A 248 9.61 -4.69 13.61
N GLN A 249 9.21 -5.70 12.85
CA GLN A 249 9.60 -5.88 11.46
C GLN A 249 8.43 -5.45 10.56
N TYR A 250 8.68 -4.46 9.72
CA TYR A 250 7.66 -3.92 8.83
C TYR A 250 7.59 -4.83 7.60
N GLY A 251 6.37 -5.10 7.13
CA GLY A 251 6.12 -5.95 5.96
C GLY A 251 6.45 -5.29 4.63
N GLN A 252 6.90 -4.04 4.66
CA GLN A 252 7.24 -3.25 3.49
C GLN A 252 8.61 -2.60 3.68
N LEU A 253 9.37 -2.50 2.58
CA LEU A 253 10.60 -1.69 2.52
C LEU A 253 11.71 -2.14 3.49
N GLY A 254 11.68 -3.41 3.92
CA GLY A 254 12.75 -4.04 4.69
C GLY A 254 13.06 -3.43 6.07
N PHE A 255 12.18 -2.59 6.62
CA PHE A 255 12.48 -1.85 7.84
C PHE A 255 12.26 -2.67 9.11
N THR A 256 13.22 -2.61 10.02
CA THR A 256 13.15 -3.24 11.34
C THR A 256 13.58 -2.23 12.40
N ARG A 257 12.81 -2.14 13.49
CA ARG A 257 13.18 -1.36 14.67
C ARG A 257 13.08 -2.18 15.94
N THR A 258 13.86 -1.79 16.95
CA THR A 258 13.89 -2.43 18.25
C THR A 258 13.42 -1.45 19.31
N ILE A 259 12.53 -1.91 20.17
CA ILE A 259 12.14 -1.24 21.41
C ILE A 259 12.95 -1.90 22.52
N HIS A 260 13.73 -1.09 23.23
CA HIS A 260 14.53 -1.53 24.37
C HIS A 260 13.67 -1.51 25.64
N MET A 261 13.45 -2.67 26.26
CA MET A 261 12.63 -2.83 27.46
C MET A 261 13.44 -2.80 28.76
N ASN A 262 14.76 -2.92 28.64
CA ASN A 262 15.70 -3.06 29.76
C ASN A 262 16.47 -1.76 30.09
N VAL A 263 16.05 -0.63 29.54
CA VAL A 263 16.62 0.70 29.81
C VAL A 263 15.52 1.70 30.10
N SER A 264 15.79 2.67 30.97
CA SER A 264 14.84 3.71 31.37
C SER A 264 15.12 5.07 30.74
N GLU A 265 16.26 5.24 30.09
CA GLU A 265 16.71 6.51 29.52
C GLU A 265 17.29 6.27 28.12
N HIS A 266 17.10 7.25 27.23
CA HIS A 266 17.76 7.26 25.94
C HIS A 266 19.25 7.56 26.09
N PRO A 267 20.11 6.97 25.25
CA PRO A 267 21.51 7.36 25.19
C PRO A 267 21.68 8.88 24.99
N ALA A 268 22.63 9.49 25.70
CA ALA A 268 22.89 10.92 25.59
C ALA A 268 23.36 11.35 24.19
N ASN A 269 24.03 10.46 23.47
CA ASN A 269 24.49 10.66 22.11
C ASN A 269 23.85 9.61 21.21
N LEU A 270 22.89 10.03 20.40
CA LEU A 270 22.21 9.20 19.42
C LEU A 270 22.66 9.60 18.02
N GLU A 271 23.03 8.61 17.22
CA GLU A 271 23.13 8.80 15.77
C GLU A 271 21.71 8.92 15.20
N PRO A 272 21.33 10.05 14.59
CA PRO A 272 19.98 10.22 14.08
C PRO A 272 19.64 9.17 13.03
N SER A 273 18.46 8.58 13.15
CA SER A 273 17.99 7.57 12.20
C SER A 273 16.53 7.78 11.86
N ARG A 274 16.07 7.17 10.77
CA ARG A 274 14.65 7.23 10.40
C ARG A 274 13.72 6.59 11.44
N GLY A 275 14.22 5.58 12.15
CA GLY A 275 13.47 4.85 13.17
C GLY A 275 13.51 5.49 14.55
N GLY A 276 14.45 6.42 14.77
CA GLY A 276 14.82 6.86 16.11
C GLY A 276 15.37 5.72 16.99
N HIS A 277 15.52 6.01 18.28
CA HIS A 277 15.81 5.05 19.32
C HIS A 277 14.58 4.91 20.22
N SER A 278 14.01 3.70 20.29
CA SER A 278 12.79 3.43 21.07
C SER A 278 13.10 2.75 22.41
N ILE A 279 12.56 3.26 23.50
CA ILE A 279 12.51 2.59 24.80
C ILE A 279 11.06 2.25 25.15
N GLY A 280 10.85 1.13 25.84
CA GLY A 280 9.52 0.63 26.15
C GLY A 280 9.37 0.33 27.63
N ARG A 281 8.14 0.51 28.13
CA ARG A 281 7.74 0.14 29.49
C ARG A 281 6.27 -0.26 29.51
N TRP A 282 5.93 -1.19 30.39
CA TRP A 282 4.55 -1.58 30.62
C TRP A 282 3.91 -0.68 31.68
N GLU A 283 2.78 -0.07 31.34
CA GLU A 283 1.83 0.54 32.28
C GLU A 283 0.60 -0.36 32.30
N ASP A 284 0.47 -1.19 33.34
CA ASP A 284 -0.51 -2.26 33.38
C ASP A 284 -0.40 -3.16 32.12
N ASP A 285 -1.44 -3.19 31.28
CA ASP A 285 -1.48 -3.96 30.04
C ASP A 285 -1.19 -3.12 28.78
N VAL A 286 -0.65 -1.90 28.95
CA VAL A 286 -0.30 -0.99 27.86
C VAL A 286 1.21 -0.86 27.75
N LEU A 287 1.76 -1.22 26.59
CA LEU A 287 3.15 -0.93 26.27
C LEU A 287 3.26 0.53 25.83
N VAL A 288 3.91 1.35 26.62
CA VAL A 288 4.26 2.73 26.27
C VAL A 288 5.66 2.73 25.68
N VAL A 289 5.79 3.26 24.46
CA VAL A 289 7.04 3.34 23.71
C VAL A 289 7.39 4.81 23.51
N ASP A 290 8.53 5.22 24.02
CA ASP A 290 9.08 6.56 23.83
C ASP A 290 10.20 6.50 22.78
N THR A 291 10.17 7.37 21.77
CA THR A 291 11.14 7.37 20.68
C THR A 291 11.63 8.77 20.36
N VAL A 292 12.96 8.95 20.33
CA VAL A 292 13.66 10.19 19.96
C VAL A 292 14.85 9.89 19.04
N GLY A 293 15.62 10.91 18.64
CA GLY A 293 16.82 10.73 17.82
C GLY A 293 16.49 10.43 16.35
N PHE A 294 15.45 11.08 15.83
CA PHE A 294 15.08 10.95 14.44
C PHE A 294 16.00 11.77 13.54
N ALA A 295 16.34 11.25 12.36
CA ALA A 295 16.84 12.08 11.27
C ALA A 295 15.68 12.91 10.68
N PRO A 296 15.87 14.18 10.28
CA PRO A 296 14.83 14.98 9.63
C PRO A 296 14.23 14.23 8.42
N GLY A 297 12.91 14.31 8.27
CA GLY A 297 12.24 13.45 7.31
C GLY A 297 10.75 13.71 7.15
N VAL A 298 10.06 12.71 6.62
CA VAL A 298 8.63 12.75 6.32
C VAL A 298 7.91 11.96 7.40
N LEU A 299 6.96 12.56 8.12
CA LEU A 299 6.16 11.86 9.12
C LEU A 299 5.01 11.12 8.43
N SER A 300 4.25 11.85 7.61
CA SER A 300 3.13 11.34 6.82
C SER A 300 2.90 12.33 5.68
N PRO A 301 3.17 11.99 4.41
CA PRO A 301 3.07 12.94 3.30
C PRO A 301 1.80 13.80 3.33
N PRO A 302 1.89 15.15 3.21
CA PRO A 302 3.10 15.97 3.03
C PRO A 302 3.75 16.46 4.33
N VAL A 303 3.33 15.97 5.50
CA VAL A 303 3.83 16.41 6.82
C VAL A 303 5.29 15.98 7.01
N MET A 304 6.18 16.96 7.13
CA MET A 304 7.60 16.81 7.41
C MET A 304 7.90 16.96 8.91
N HIS A 305 9.05 16.47 9.36
CA HIS A 305 9.56 16.70 10.71
C HIS A 305 11.07 16.97 10.69
N THR A 306 11.55 17.61 11.74
CA THR A 306 12.96 17.86 12.04
C THR A 306 13.56 16.72 12.86
N ASP A 307 14.80 16.90 13.32
CA ASP A 307 15.47 16.04 14.28
C ASP A 307 14.94 16.19 15.71
N GLN A 308 14.09 17.20 15.98
CA GLN A 308 13.41 17.40 17.26
C GLN A 308 12.09 16.63 17.37
N LEU A 309 11.80 15.72 16.43
CA LEU A 309 10.65 14.85 16.52
C LEU A 309 10.74 13.97 17.78
N HIS A 310 9.68 13.96 18.57
CA HIS A 310 9.46 13.02 19.67
C HIS A 310 8.16 12.26 19.40
N VAL A 311 8.20 10.93 19.49
CA VAL A 311 7.03 10.09 19.27
C VAL A 311 6.79 9.20 20.47
N VAL A 312 5.58 9.26 21.02
CA VAL A 312 5.10 8.33 22.04
C VAL A 312 4.01 7.45 21.43
N GLU A 313 4.26 6.15 21.37
CA GLU A 313 3.27 5.14 20.96
C GLU A 313 2.77 4.37 22.18
N ARG A 314 1.51 3.92 22.13
CA ARG A 314 0.88 3.07 23.13
C ARG A 314 0.25 1.88 22.44
N PHE A 315 0.72 0.69 22.77
CA PHE A 315 0.21 -0.57 22.24
C PHE A 315 -0.56 -1.32 23.32
N SER A 316 -1.73 -1.85 22.97
CA SER A 316 -2.53 -2.69 23.85
C SER A 316 -3.27 -3.75 23.05
N LEU A 317 -3.56 -4.89 23.68
CA LEU A 317 -4.48 -5.87 23.10
C LEU A 317 -5.92 -5.51 23.48
N ASP A 318 -6.83 -5.63 22.52
CA ASP A 318 -8.27 -5.53 22.79
C ASP A 318 -8.71 -6.70 23.70
N PRO A 319 -9.37 -6.44 24.84
CA PRO A 319 -9.91 -7.51 25.67
C PRO A 319 -10.95 -8.39 24.95
N ALA A 320 -11.62 -7.87 23.93
CA ALA A 320 -12.69 -8.54 23.19
C ALA A 320 -12.18 -9.51 22.12
N GLY A 321 -10.89 -9.47 21.76
CA GLY A 321 -10.35 -10.31 20.69
C GLY A 321 -8.89 -10.03 20.37
N PRO A 322 -8.28 -10.79 19.45
CA PRO A 322 -6.86 -10.67 19.14
C PRO A 322 -6.60 -9.49 18.19
N THR A 323 -6.90 -8.28 18.65
CA THR A 323 -6.65 -7.02 17.96
C THR A 323 -5.57 -6.25 18.71
N LEU A 324 -4.53 -5.84 18.00
CA LEU A 324 -3.50 -4.94 18.50
C LEU A 324 -3.93 -3.50 18.21
N LEU A 325 -4.19 -2.75 19.27
CA LEU A 325 -4.48 -1.32 19.21
C LEU A 325 -3.17 -0.57 19.35
N ARG A 326 -2.96 0.43 18.50
CA ARG A 326 -1.89 1.41 18.68
C ARG A 326 -2.51 2.80 18.69
N SER A 327 -2.18 3.60 19.69
CA SER A 327 -2.33 5.05 19.62
C SER A 327 -0.96 5.70 19.67
N TYR A 328 -0.84 6.91 19.15
CA TYR A 328 0.43 7.61 19.16
C TYR A 328 0.24 9.12 19.13
N THR A 329 1.27 9.80 19.61
CA THR A 329 1.40 11.26 19.60
C THR A 329 2.81 11.59 19.15
N ALA A 330 2.92 12.49 18.19
CA ALA A 330 4.18 12.97 17.65
C ALA A 330 4.24 14.49 17.80
N GLU A 331 5.33 14.97 18.36
CA GLU A 331 5.58 16.40 18.63
C GLU A 331 6.88 16.83 17.97
N ASP A 332 6.86 17.99 17.34
CA ASP A 332 8.02 18.64 16.76
C ASP A 332 7.85 20.14 16.98
N PRO A 333 8.60 20.77 17.91
CA PRO A 333 8.38 22.16 18.28
C PRO A 333 8.76 23.15 17.16
N VAL A 334 9.46 22.69 16.12
CA VAL A 334 9.87 23.53 14.98
C VAL A 334 8.79 23.53 13.91
N TYR A 335 8.27 22.36 13.56
CA TYR A 335 7.33 22.20 12.44
C TYR A 335 5.86 22.09 12.86
N PHE A 336 5.56 21.64 14.07
CA PHE A 336 4.19 21.46 14.54
C PHE A 336 3.78 22.56 15.53
N ALA A 337 2.59 23.12 15.33
CA ALA A 337 1.93 24.06 16.24
C ALA A 337 1.03 23.33 17.27
N GLY A 338 1.27 22.05 17.48
CA GLY A 338 0.51 21.13 18.32
C GLY A 338 1.03 19.70 18.13
N ALA A 339 0.30 18.71 18.64
CA ALA A 339 0.70 17.32 18.48
C ALA A 339 0.00 16.65 17.30
N TYR A 340 0.75 15.91 16.49
CA TYR A 340 0.21 14.99 15.50
C TYR A 340 -0.20 13.70 16.21
N SER A 341 -1.50 13.43 16.31
CA SER A 341 -2.00 12.26 17.02
C SER A 341 -2.84 11.36 16.12
N GLY A 342 -2.83 10.06 16.42
CA GLY A 342 -3.64 9.11 15.70
C GLY A 342 -3.72 7.76 16.41
N SER A 343 -4.51 6.89 15.83
CA SER A 343 -4.57 5.49 16.21
C SER A 343 -4.79 4.60 15.01
N ASP A 344 -4.47 3.32 15.19
CA ASP A 344 -4.70 2.24 14.25
C ASP A 344 -5.00 0.93 15.00
N MET A 345 -5.67 0.02 14.30
CA MET A 345 -6.00 -1.31 14.79
C MET A 345 -5.48 -2.35 13.80
N LEU A 346 -4.77 -3.35 14.31
CA LEU A 346 -4.26 -4.45 13.53
C LEU A 346 -4.88 -5.75 14.03
N SER A 347 -5.32 -6.58 13.09
CA SER A 347 -5.77 -7.94 13.37
C SER A 347 -4.61 -8.92 13.20
N VAL A 348 -4.75 -10.12 13.76
CA VAL A 348 -3.87 -11.25 13.39
C VAL A 348 -3.89 -11.40 11.87
N ALA A 349 -2.70 -11.49 11.28
CA ALA A 349 -2.55 -11.45 9.84
C ALA A 349 -3.18 -12.67 9.13
N ASP A 350 -3.81 -12.40 8.00
CA ASP A 350 -4.47 -13.41 7.15
C ASP A 350 -3.48 -14.36 6.44
N VAL A 351 -2.24 -13.88 6.28
CA VAL A 351 -1.11 -14.60 5.68
C VAL A 351 0.13 -14.38 6.55
N ALA A 352 1.08 -15.33 6.51
CA ALA A 352 2.33 -15.19 7.24
C ALA A 352 3.13 -13.96 6.76
N TYR A 353 3.86 -13.34 7.68
CA TYR A 353 4.85 -12.32 7.35
C TYR A 353 5.85 -12.88 6.34
N SER A 354 6.06 -12.12 5.28
CA SER A 354 7.12 -12.32 4.31
C SER A 354 7.92 -11.03 4.26
N PRO A 355 9.26 -11.07 4.41
CA PRO A 355 10.07 -9.88 4.16
C PRO A 355 9.84 -9.42 2.71
N ASP A 356 9.71 -8.10 2.54
CA ASP A 356 9.59 -7.46 1.25
C ASP A 356 10.97 -6.91 0.84
N GLU A 357 11.49 -7.40 -0.29
CA GLU A 357 12.71 -6.90 -0.90
C GLU A 357 12.32 -5.89 -1.99
N CYS A 358 12.16 -4.63 -1.62
CA CYS A 358 12.01 -3.56 -2.60
C CYS A 358 13.37 -3.35 -3.30
N ASN A 359 13.45 -3.72 -4.58
CA ASN A 359 14.71 -3.88 -5.31
C ASN A 359 15.15 -2.64 -6.13
N GLY A 360 14.59 -1.46 -5.86
CA GLY A 360 15.04 -0.16 -6.41
C GLY A 360 14.82 0.05 -7.91
N GLU A 361 14.58 -1.01 -8.69
CA GLU A 361 14.17 -0.94 -10.09
C GLU A 361 12.64 -0.86 -10.16
N LEU A 362 12.10 -0.07 -11.10
CA LEU A 362 10.70 -0.24 -11.50
C LEU A 362 10.54 -1.72 -11.88
N THR A 363 9.73 -2.44 -11.13
CA THR A 363 9.61 -3.91 -11.21
C THR A 363 8.96 -4.39 -12.51
N PHE A 364 8.85 -3.52 -13.51
CA PHE A 364 8.20 -3.81 -14.77
C PHE A 364 9.12 -3.61 -15.98
N LEU A 365 8.89 -4.42 -17.03
CA LEU A 365 9.50 -4.20 -18.34
C LEU A 365 8.76 -3.09 -19.09
N ASP A 366 9.40 -1.94 -19.31
CA ASP A 366 8.86 -0.80 -20.08
C ASP A 366 8.89 -1.06 -21.59
N TYR A 367 7.77 -1.54 -22.14
CA TYR A 367 7.66 -1.86 -23.57
C TYR A 367 7.63 -0.63 -24.49
N SER A 368 7.40 0.57 -23.93
CA SER A 368 7.55 1.82 -24.68
C SER A 368 9.03 2.17 -24.93
N LYS A 369 9.94 1.63 -24.10
CA LYS A 369 11.39 1.87 -24.16
C LYS A 369 12.22 0.65 -24.55
N ALA A 370 11.66 -0.56 -24.44
CA ALA A 370 12.34 -1.79 -24.82
C ALA A 370 12.48 -1.85 -26.35
N ALA A 371 13.73 -1.83 -26.83
CA ALA A 371 14.04 -2.11 -28.23
C ALA A 371 13.44 -3.47 -28.63
N ARG A 372 12.64 -3.48 -29.70
CA ARG A 372 11.93 -4.66 -30.19
C ARG A 372 12.90 -5.82 -30.43
N SER A 373 12.84 -6.87 -29.61
CA SER A 373 12.91 -8.29 -30.00
C SER A 373 13.26 -9.18 -28.80
N ARG A 374 12.37 -10.14 -28.48
CA ARG A 374 12.78 -11.42 -27.91
C ARG A 374 12.78 -12.44 -29.05
N PRO A 375 13.72 -13.40 -29.09
CA PRO A 375 13.64 -14.52 -30.03
C PRO A 375 12.36 -15.32 -29.75
N ALA A 376 11.68 -15.73 -30.82
CA ALA A 376 10.46 -16.51 -30.76
C ALA A 376 10.64 -17.74 -29.86
N GLN A 377 9.73 -17.92 -28.90
CA GLN A 377 9.55 -19.21 -28.24
C GLN A 377 9.07 -20.22 -29.31
N PRO A 378 9.40 -21.53 -29.17
CA PRO A 378 8.89 -22.54 -30.09
C PRO A 378 7.37 -22.47 -30.18
N GLU A 379 6.84 -22.69 -31.39
CA GLU A 379 5.44 -22.48 -31.74
C GLU A 379 4.47 -23.06 -30.69
N PRO A 380 3.48 -22.27 -30.22
CA PRO A 380 2.39 -22.85 -29.46
C PRO A 380 1.65 -23.88 -30.34
N PRO A 381 1.12 -24.98 -29.77
CA PRO A 381 0.38 -25.97 -30.53
C PRO A 381 -0.76 -25.30 -31.30
N THR A 382 -0.98 -25.77 -32.52
CA THR A 382 -1.99 -25.29 -33.46
C THR A 382 -3.35 -25.09 -32.76
N PRO A 383 -4.01 -23.93 -32.88
CA PRO A 383 -5.26 -23.68 -32.18
C PRO A 383 -6.32 -24.67 -32.67
N ALA A 384 -6.74 -25.56 -31.78
CA ALA A 384 -7.91 -26.39 -32.00
C ALA A 384 -9.16 -25.49 -31.95
N LYS A 385 -9.59 -25.03 -33.13
CA LYS A 385 -10.82 -24.25 -33.39
C LYS A 385 -10.83 -22.84 -32.76
N PRO A 386 -11.63 -21.93 -33.32
CA PRO A 386 -11.85 -20.63 -32.71
C PRO A 386 -12.57 -20.74 -31.36
N TRP A 387 -12.01 -20.09 -30.35
CA TRP A 387 -12.49 -20.08 -28.96
C TRP A 387 -13.75 -19.22 -28.73
N TRP A 388 -14.20 -18.44 -29.72
CA TRP A 388 -15.47 -17.69 -29.66
C TRP A 388 -16.73 -18.56 -29.82
N LYS A 389 -16.63 -19.88 -29.66
CA LYS A 389 -17.74 -20.85 -29.72
C LYS A 389 -18.07 -21.52 -28.39
N PHE A 390 -17.61 -21.00 -27.26
CA PHE A 390 -17.99 -21.51 -25.93
C PHE A 390 -19.24 -20.83 -25.34
N TRP A 391 -19.93 -20.00 -26.11
CA TRP A 391 -21.18 -19.33 -25.73
C TRP A 391 -22.23 -19.51 -26.82
N ASP A 392 -22.79 -20.73 -26.90
CA ASP A 392 -24.14 -21.02 -27.42
C ASP A 392 -24.86 -21.89 -26.38
#